data_AF-A0A498FW27-F1
#
_entry.id   AF-A0A498FW27-F1
#
_cell.length_a   1.000
_cell.length_b   1.000
_cell.length_c   1.000
_cell.angle_alpha   90.00
_cell.angle_beta   90.00
_cell.angle_gamma   90.00
#
_symmetry.space_group_name_H-M   'P 1'
#
loop_
_entity.id
_entity.type
_entity.pdbx_description
1 polymer ?
#
loop_
_entity_poly.entity_id
_entity_poly.type
_entity_poly.pdbx_seq_one_letter_code
_entity_poly.pdbx_strand_id
1 'polypeptide(L)'
;MLDAALATAETDDGVALSLRIENAGPEPVTLQFRTGQRAEFTAYPADGDAAVAERDRPDSVWRYGEGRMFTQALGSETIDPGEAVGYEGTWRDPPAGTYRVVGEATATDSDVRAETVVDVE
;
A
#
# COMPACT_ATOMS: atom_id res chain seq x y z
N MET A 1 -1.84 9.04 16.16
CA MET A 1 -1.49 9.58 14.82
C MET A 1 -0.77 8.47 14.12
N LEU A 2 -1.16 8.12 12.90
CA LEU A 2 -0.48 7.08 12.13
C LEU A 2 0.37 7.72 11.05
N ASP A 3 1.62 7.31 10.98
CA ASP A 3 2.55 7.66 9.90
C ASP A 3 2.80 6.43 9.04
N ALA A 4 2.84 6.63 7.73
CA ALA A 4 3.06 5.56 6.76
C ALA A 4 4.31 5.82 5.93
N ALA A 5 5.06 4.75 5.66
CA ALA A 5 6.18 4.75 4.73
C ALA A 5 6.07 3.54 3.81
N LEU A 6 6.28 3.77 2.50
CA LEU A 6 6.32 2.72 1.50
C LEU A 6 7.73 2.59 0.95
N ALA A 7 8.30 1.39 1.04
CA ALA A 7 9.57 1.04 0.43
C ALA A 7 9.34 0.09 -0.76
N THR A 8 10.19 0.22 -1.77
CA THR A 8 10.25 -0.65 -2.94
C THR A 8 11.65 -1.21 -3.12
N ALA A 9 11.75 -2.44 -3.63
CA ALA A 9 13.01 -3.04 -4.02
C ALA A 9 12.80 -3.94 -5.24
N GLU A 10 13.63 -3.78 -6.26
CA GLU A 10 13.68 -4.72 -7.38
C GLU A 10 14.33 -6.04 -6.94
N THR A 11 13.74 -7.15 -7.37
CA THR A 11 14.16 -8.52 -7.08
C THR A 11 14.07 -9.36 -8.35
N ASP A 12 14.64 -10.57 -8.31
CA ASP A 12 14.53 -11.52 -9.43
C ASP A 12 13.07 -11.90 -9.77
N ASP A 13 12.14 -11.72 -8.82
CA ASP A 13 10.71 -12.06 -8.96
C ASP A 13 9.81 -10.83 -9.27
N GLY A 14 10.40 -9.64 -9.48
CA GLY A 14 9.70 -8.39 -9.75
C GLY A 14 10.00 -7.29 -8.73
N VAL A 15 8.99 -6.50 -8.34
CA VAL A 15 9.16 -5.42 -7.35
C VAL A 15 8.54 -5.82 -6.01
N ALA A 16 9.37 -5.93 -4.98
CA ALA A 16 8.94 -6.09 -3.60
C ALA A 16 8.45 -4.75 -3.03
N LEU A 17 7.32 -4.79 -2.31
CA LEU A 17 6.63 -3.65 -1.73
C LEU A 17 6.52 -3.86 -0.22
N SER A 18 6.90 -2.86 0.57
CA SER A 18 6.81 -2.92 2.03
C SER A 18 6.19 -1.64 2.58
N LEU A 19 4.93 -1.74 3.02
CA LEU A 19 4.22 -0.67 3.72
C LEU A 19 4.46 -0.81 5.22
N ARG A 20 5.06 0.21 5.83
CA ARG A 20 5.21 0.33 7.29
C ARG A 20 4.25 1.39 7.81
N ILE A 21 3.47 1.05 8.83
CA ILE A 21 2.57 1.99 9.51
C ILE A 21 2.96 2.05 10.98
N GLU A 22 3.30 3.24 11.44
CA GLU A 22 3.75 3.52 12.81
C GLU A 22 2.72 4.38 13.54
N ASN A 23 2.48 4.08 14.81
CA ASN A 23 1.71 4.96 15.69
C ASN A 23 2.63 5.95 16.40
N ALA A 24 2.83 7.12 15.78
CA ALA A 24 3.56 8.23 16.39
C ALA A 24 2.75 9.01 17.45
N GLY A 25 1.52 8.57 17.74
CA GLY A 25 0.66 9.16 18.76
C GLY A 25 0.92 8.61 20.17
N PRO A 26 0.41 9.29 21.21
CA PRO A 26 0.55 8.85 22.60
C PRO A 26 -0.49 7.80 23.04
N GLU A 27 -1.47 7.48 22.20
CA GLU A 27 -2.57 6.54 22.50
C GLU A 27 -2.57 5.37 21.52
N PRO A 28 -2.91 4.14 21.94
CA PRO A 28 -3.05 3.01 21.02
C PRO A 28 -4.09 3.27 19.94
N VAL A 29 -3.81 2.79 18.72
CA VAL A 29 -4.74 2.88 17.58
C VAL A 29 -5.10 1.47 17.13
N THR A 30 -6.39 1.18 16.99
CA THR A 30 -6.88 -0.11 16.50
C THR A 30 -7.41 0.03 15.09
N LEU A 31 -6.78 -0.65 14.13
CA LEU A 31 -7.23 -0.77 12.75
C LEU A 31 -8.26 -1.90 12.64
N GLN A 32 -9.37 -1.68 11.94
CA GLN A 32 -10.44 -2.65 11.71
C GLN A 32 -10.60 -3.00 10.25
N PHE A 33 -10.60 -4.30 9.95
CA PHE A 33 -10.59 -4.85 8.60
C PHE A 33 -11.84 -5.69 8.35
N ARG A 34 -12.38 -5.62 7.13
CA ARG A 34 -13.56 -6.39 6.71
C ARG A 34 -13.23 -7.77 6.14
N THR A 35 -11.98 -7.99 5.78
CA THR A 35 -11.48 -9.24 5.19
C THR A 35 -10.08 -9.54 5.75
N GLY A 36 -9.50 -10.67 5.35
CA GLY A 36 -8.10 -10.98 5.65
C GLY A 36 -7.08 -10.13 4.88
N GLN A 37 -7.50 -9.29 3.93
CA GLN A 37 -6.60 -8.33 3.28
C GLN A 37 -6.27 -7.22 4.26
N ARG A 38 -4.99 -6.98 4.53
CA ARG A 38 -4.51 -5.92 5.44
C ARG A 38 -4.01 -4.68 4.72
N ALA A 39 -3.45 -4.87 3.52
CA ALA A 39 -2.99 -3.80 2.67
C ALA A 39 -3.40 -4.03 1.22
N GLU A 40 -3.55 -2.93 0.49
CA GLU A 40 -3.63 -2.87 -0.95
C GLU A 40 -2.41 -2.11 -1.48
N PHE A 41 -1.91 -2.55 -2.63
CA PHE A 41 -0.86 -1.83 -3.34
C PHE A 41 -1.32 -1.63 -4.77
N THR A 42 -1.25 -0.40 -5.26
CA THR A 42 -1.68 -0.05 -6.60
C THR A 42 -0.56 0.68 -7.33
N ALA A 43 -0.22 0.21 -8.53
CA ALA A 43 0.75 0.86 -9.39
C ALA A 43 0.05 1.67 -10.48
N TYR A 44 0.52 2.89 -10.69
CA TYR A 44 0.08 3.80 -11.73
C TYR A 44 1.26 4.21 -12.60
N PRO A 45 1.07 4.42 -13.91
CA PRO A 45 2.09 5.07 -14.74
C PRO A 45 2.49 6.41 -14.12
N ALA A 46 3.79 6.70 -14.05
CA ALA A 46 4.27 7.99 -13.54
C ALA A 46 4.07 9.13 -14.55
N ASP A 47 3.87 8.81 -15.84
CA ASP A 47 3.54 9.76 -16.90
C ASP A 47 2.12 10.32 -16.71
N GLY A 48 2.02 11.35 -15.88
CA GLY A 48 0.82 12.13 -15.65
C GLY A 48 1.10 13.18 -14.58
N ASP A 49 0.98 14.46 -14.93
CA ASP A 49 1.12 15.59 -14.01
C ASP A 49 0.49 15.26 -12.65
N ALA A 50 1.26 15.32 -11.55
CA ALA A 50 0.77 15.05 -10.20
C ALA A 50 -0.37 16.00 -9.77
N ALA A 51 -0.69 17.01 -10.60
CA ALA A 51 -1.80 17.93 -10.50
C ALA A 51 -3.09 17.49 -11.25
N VAL A 52 -3.17 16.27 -11.79
CA VAL A 52 -4.44 15.75 -12.32
C VAL A 52 -5.43 15.58 -11.17
N ALA A 53 -6.60 16.21 -11.31
CA ALA A 53 -7.72 16.03 -10.38
C ALA A 53 -8.00 14.54 -10.19
N GLU A 54 -8.53 14.11 -9.04
CA GLU A 54 -8.80 12.69 -8.75
C GLU A 54 -9.62 11.95 -9.82
N ARG A 55 -10.32 12.69 -10.69
CA ARG A 55 -11.12 12.18 -11.81
C ARG A 55 -10.32 11.88 -13.09
N ASP A 56 -9.08 12.35 -13.20
CA ASP A 56 -8.23 12.26 -14.39
C ASP A 56 -6.91 11.50 -14.12
N ARG A 57 -6.81 10.76 -13.00
CA ARG A 57 -5.65 9.89 -12.77
C ARG A 57 -5.61 8.78 -13.84
N PRO A 58 -4.43 8.43 -14.37
CA PRO A 58 -4.31 7.31 -15.28
C PRO A 58 -4.82 6.02 -14.61
N ASP A 59 -5.41 5.14 -15.40
CA ASP A 59 -5.83 3.81 -14.93
C ASP A 59 -4.64 3.09 -14.27
N SER A 60 -4.91 2.39 -13.17
CA SER A 60 -3.87 1.57 -12.53
C SER A 60 -3.43 0.46 -13.46
N VAL A 61 -2.12 0.25 -13.58
CA VAL A 61 -1.55 -0.86 -14.38
C VAL A 61 -1.53 -2.17 -13.60
N TRP A 62 -1.62 -2.10 -12.27
CA TRP A 62 -1.60 -3.27 -11.42
C TRP A 62 -2.20 -2.98 -10.04
N ARG A 63 -2.84 -3.98 -9.43
CA ARG A 63 -3.36 -3.97 -8.06
C ARG A 63 -3.03 -5.27 -7.36
N TYR A 64 -2.51 -5.19 -6.14
CA TYR A 64 -2.13 -6.36 -5.34
C TYR A 64 -3.30 -7.28 -5.05
N GLY A 65 -4.46 -6.72 -4.69
CA GLY A 65 -5.65 -7.49 -4.37
C GLY A 65 -6.31 -8.15 -5.58
N GLU A 66 -6.03 -7.70 -6.80
CA GLU A 66 -6.65 -8.22 -8.00
C GLU A 66 -6.24 -9.68 -8.26
N GLY A 67 -7.23 -10.56 -8.43
CA GLY A 67 -7.01 -11.99 -8.63
C GLY A 67 -6.59 -12.76 -7.36
N ARG A 68 -6.45 -12.11 -6.21
CA ARG A 68 -6.14 -12.77 -4.93
C ARG A 68 -7.41 -13.09 -4.14
N MET A 69 -7.39 -14.22 -3.44
CA MET A 69 -8.45 -14.60 -2.51
C MET A 69 -8.04 -14.24 -1.08
N PHE A 70 -8.90 -13.50 -0.40
CA PHE A 70 -8.77 -13.19 1.02
C PHE A 70 -9.95 -13.77 1.79
N THR A 71 -9.68 -14.22 3.02
CA THR A 71 -10.74 -14.70 3.90
C THR A 71 -11.78 -13.61 4.14
N GLN A 72 -13.06 -13.98 4.21
CA GLN A 72 -14.15 -13.04 4.50
C GLN A 72 -14.38 -12.92 6.02
N ALA A 73 -13.29 -12.89 6.78
CA ALA A 73 -13.32 -12.78 8.23
C ALA A 73 -12.96 -11.35 8.63
N LEU A 74 -13.74 -10.78 9.54
CA LEU A 74 -13.40 -9.51 10.19
C LEU A 74 -12.13 -9.69 11.02
N GLY A 75 -11.31 -8.65 11.09
CA GLY A 75 -10.12 -8.66 11.92
C GLY A 75 -9.78 -7.27 12.45
N SER A 76 -8.96 -7.22 13.48
CA SER A 76 -8.46 -5.97 14.05
C SER A 76 -7.00 -6.13 14.45
N GLU A 77 -6.24 -5.04 14.35
CA GLU A 77 -4.84 -4.97 14.78
C GLU A 77 -4.65 -3.68 15.58
N THR A 78 -4.16 -3.81 16.81
CA THR A 78 -3.83 -2.65 17.66
C THR A 78 -2.35 -2.36 17.53
N ILE A 79 -2.04 -1.08 17.33
CA ILE A 79 -0.67 -0.56 17.27
C ILE A 79 -0.49 0.34 18.49
N ASP A 80 0.36 -0.09 19.43
CA ASP A 80 0.65 0.70 20.63
C ASP A 80 1.48 1.96 20.29
N PRO A 81 1.53 2.96 21.19
CA PRO A 81 2.37 4.14 21.02
C PRO A 81 3.84 3.79 20.72
N GLY A 82 4.37 4.28 19.60
CA GLY A 82 5.73 4.02 19.12
C GLY A 82 5.94 2.65 18.46
N GLU A 83 4.89 1.82 18.36
CA GLU A 83 4.95 0.56 17.62
C GLU A 83 4.64 0.79 16.13
N ALA A 84 5.08 -0.16 15.30
CA ALA A 84 4.74 -0.20 13.89
C ALA A 84 4.40 -1.61 13.42
N VAL A 85 3.50 -1.68 12.44
CA VAL A 85 3.17 -2.90 11.69
C VAL A 85 3.70 -2.79 10.27
N GLY A 86 4.00 -3.94 9.66
CA GLY A 86 4.50 -4.04 8.29
C GLY A 86 3.61 -4.94 7.45
N TYR A 87 3.30 -4.50 6.23
CA TYR A 87 2.59 -5.28 5.23
C TYR A 87 3.41 -5.36 3.95
N GLU A 88 3.42 -6.55 3.34
CA GLU A 88 4.28 -6.83 2.21
C GLU A 88 3.45 -7.25 0.99
N GLY A 89 3.97 -6.91 -0.19
CA GLY A 89 3.41 -7.29 -1.47
C GLY A 89 4.53 -7.51 -2.50
N THR A 90 4.20 -8.19 -3.59
CA THR A 90 5.11 -8.34 -4.73
C THR A 90 4.32 -8.10 -6.00
N TRP A 91 4.78 -7.13 -6.79
CA TRP A 91 4.35 -6.95 -8.16
C TRP A 91 5.28 -7.78 -9.05
N ARG A 92 4.77 -8.92 -9.52
CA ARG A 92 5.55 -9.87 -10.32
C ARG A 92 5.55 -9.48 -11.79
N ASP A 93 6.69 -9.69 -12.43
CA ASP A 93 6.91 -9.44 -13.86
C ASP A 93 6.36 -8.07 -14.33
N PRO A 94 6.65 -6.96 -13.62
CA PRO A 94 6.21 -5.64 -14.05
C PRO A 94 6.81 -5.28 -15.43
N PRO A 95 6.07 -4.60 -16.31
CA PRO A 95 6.67 -4.03 -17.50
C PRO A 95 7.72 -2.98 -17.11
N ALA A 96 8.78 -2.85 -17.92
CA ALA A 96 9.77 -1.80 -17.73
C ALA A 96 9.13 -0.41 -17.85
N GLY A 97 9.54 0.52 -16.98
CA GLY A 97 9.01 1.88 -16.93
C GLY A 97 9.04 2.47 -15.52
N THR A 98 8.61 3.74 -15.43
CA THR A 98 8.51 4.46 -14.15
C THR A 98 7.07 4.45 -13.65
N TYR A 99 6.88 4.06 -12.40
CA TYR A 99 5.57 3.89 -11.79
C TYR A 99 5.48 4.60 -10.44
N ARG A 100 4.33 5.24 -10.19
CA ARG A 100 3.94 5.64 -8.83
C ARG A 100 3.21 4.47 -8.20
N VAL A 101 3.75 3.96 -7.09
CA VAL A 101 3.12 2.91 -6.29
C VAL A 101 2.51 3.54 -5.04
N VAL A 102 1.25 3.23 -4.77
CA VAL A 102 0.54 3.62 -3.56
C VAL A 102 0.27 2.37 -2.74
N GLY A 103 0.65 2.38 -1.47
CA GLY A 103 0.35 1.35 -0.49
C GLY A 103 -0.58 1.91 0.59
N GLU A 104 -1.68 1.23 0.86
CA GLU A 104 -2.69 1.65 1.83
C GLU A 104 -3.11 0.50 2.73
N ALA A 105 -3.40 0.78 4.00
CA ALA A 105 -4.11 -0.18 4.83
C ALA A 105 -5.58 -0.25 4.39
N THR A 106 -6.14 -1.44 4.28
CA THR A 106 -7.56 -1.66 3.96
C THR A 106 -8.47 -1.49 5.18
N ALA A 107 -7.97 -0.83 6.23
CA ALA A 107 -8.71 -0.54 7.44
C ALA A 107 -9.90 0.37 7.13
N THR A 108 -11.03 0.15 7.80
CA THR A 108 -12.29 0.87 7.52
C THR A 108 -12.50 2.10 8.37
N ASP A 109 -11.77 2.22 9.48
CA ASP A 109 -11.83 3.33 10.43
C ASP A 109 -10.70 4.35 10.25
N SER A 110 -9.71 4.06 9.41
CA SER A 110 -8.51 4.87 9.24
C SER A 110 -8.05 4.89 7.77
N ASP A 111 -7.87 6.09 7.20
CA ASP A 111 -7.25 6.30 5.89
C ASP A 111 -5.75 6.53 6.09
N VAL A 112 -4.94 5.47 5.94
CA VAL A 112 -3.48 5.54 6.10
C VAL A 112 -2.80 4.90 4.90
N ARG A 113 -1.95 5.69 4.24
CA ARG A 113 -1.29 5.34 2.99
C ARG A 113 0.02 6.08 2.80
N ALA A 114 0.89 5.49 2.01
CA ALA A 114 2.12 6.11 1.54
C ALA A 114 2.32 5.78 0.06
N GLU A 115 3.08 6.63 -0.63
CA GLU A 115 3.42 6.42 -2.03
C GLU A 115 4.91 6.59 -2.25
N THR A 116 5.40 5.94 -3.30
CA THR A 116 6.77 6.09 -3.78
C THR A 116 6.82 5.91 -5.30
N VAL A 117 7.92 6.32 -5.91
CA VAL A 117 8.20 6.07 -7.32
C VAL A 117 9.19 4.92 -7.43
N VAL A 118 8.97 4.04 -8.39
CA VAL A 118 9.88 2.96 -8.75
C VAL A 118 10.13 3.01 -10.24
N ASP A 119 11.39 2.88 -10.62
CA ASP A 119 11.83 2.63 -11.99
C ASP A 119 12.06 1.12 -12.11
N VAL A 120 11.49 0.51 -13.14
CA VAL A 120 11.63 -0.92 -13.45
C VAL A 120 12.42 -1.04 -14.75
N GLU A 121 13.52 -1.78 -14.71
CA GLU A 121 14.43 -2.00 -15.86
C GLU A 121 14.13 -3.24 -16.71
#